data_AF-A0A7Y2EY83-F1
#
_entry.id   AF-A0A7Y2EY83-F1
#
_cell.length_a   1.000
_cell.length_b   1.000
_cell.length_c   1.000
_cell.angle_alpha   90.00
_cell.angle_beta   90.00
_cell.angle_gamma   90.00
#
_symmetry.space_group_name_H-M   'P 1'
#
loop_
_entity.id
_entity.type
_entity.pdbx_description
1 polymer ?
#
loop_
_entity_poly.entity_id
_entity_poly.type
_entity_poly.pdbx_seq_one_letter_code
_entity_poly.pdbx_strand_id
1 'polypeptide(L)'
;MEFFTYVFDAIYSALGNQVFLVLIVVLFIGIVSQWRLYEKAGLKGISSIVPVWNFISFLKIVGRPAWQSLLIMVPLLGILGAFMVDFKDLFAFMGNGFQGFGSVAISFSVLAASTIVLSVFLIKVYIELCDSFGKSTVFDYVLVVLLNFIYILNLSLSYDTVYQGPVYGKKSNNEVSSGARQFA
;
A
#
# COMPACT_ATOMS: atom_id res chain seq x y z
N MET A 1 4.68 -9.41 27.14
CA MET A 1 3.22 -9.53 27.30
C MET A 1 2.61 -8.17 27.66
N GLU A 2 3.16 -7.47 28.65
CA GLU A 2 2.72 -6.13 29.11
C GLU A 2 2.59 -5.04 28.03
N PHE A 3 3.49 -5.01 27.03
CA PHE A 3 3.41 -4.02 25.95
C PHE A 3 2.13 -4.17 25.12
N PHE A 4 1.74 -5.40 24.78
CA PHE A 4 0.59 -5.65 23.93
C PHE A 4 -0.72 -5.33 24.64
N THR A 5 -0.81 -5.66 25.93
CA THR A 5 -1.98 -5.33 26.77
C THR A 5 -2.11 -3.82 26.94
N TYR A 6 -1.00 -3.12 27.23
CA TYR A 6 -1.00 -1.66 27.33
C TYR A 6 -1.48 -0.97 26.04
N VAL A 7 -0.96 -1.38 24.88
CA VAL A 7 -1.39 -0.83 23.58
C VAL A 7 -2.86 -1.14 23.30
N PHE A 8 -3.29 -2.38 23.56
CA PHE A 8 -4.66 -2.79 23.35
C PHE A 8 -5.63 -1.97 24.22
N ASP A 9 -5.33 -1.82 25.51
CA ASP A 9 -6.17 -1.08 26.46
C ASP A 9 -6.23 0.42 26.11
N ALA A 10 -5.11 1.00 25.67
CA ALA A 10 -5.07 2.39 25.21
C ALA A 10 -5.96 2.63 23.98
N ILE A 11 -5.93 1.74 23.00
CA ILE A 11 -6.77 1.84 21.80
C ILE A 11 -8.24 1.56 22.14
N TYR A 12 -8.49 0.54 22.97
CA TYR A 12 -9.83 0.12 23.39
C TYR A 12 -10.54 1.22 24.18
N SER A 13 -9.85 1.87 25.12
CA SER A 13 -10.38 3.01 25.88
C SER A 13 -10.62 4.25 25.02
N ALA A 14 -9.80 4.48 23.99
CA ALA A 14 -9.94 5.63 23.10
C ALA A 14 -11.10 5.49 22.09
N LEU A 15 -11.33 4.29 21.55
CA LEU A 15 -12.28 4.07 20.44
C LEU A 15 -13.63 3.46 20.86
N GLY A 16 -13.68 2.77 22.01
CA GLY A 16 -14.90 2.14 22.52
C GLY A 16 -15.29 0.83 21.80
N ASN A 17 -16.21 0.08 22.43
CA ASN A 17 -16.56 -1.29 22.05
C ASN A 17 -17.16 -1.43 20.64
N GLN A 18 -18.00 -0.48 20.23
CA GLN A 18 -18.71 -0.55 18.95
C GLN A 18 -17.76 -0.40 17.75
N VAL A 19 -16.74 0.45 17.87
CA VAL A 19 -15.77 0.72 16.79
C VAL A 19 -14.89 -0.50 16.52
N PHE A 20 -14.52 -1.26 17.55
CA PHE A 20 -13.73 -2.49 17.41
C PHE A 20 -14.44 -3.57 16.58
N LEU A 21 -15.74 -3.78 16.80
CA LEU A 21 -16.52 -4.75 16.02
C LEU A 21 -16.54 -4.39 14.53
N VAL A 22 -16.76 -3.10 14.23
CA VAL A 22 -16.74 -2.61 12.84
C VAL A 22 -15.35 -2.78 12.23
N LEU A 23 -14.28 -2.47 12.96
CA LEU A 23 -12.90 -2.62 12.49
C LEU A 23 -12.56 -4.07 12.15
N ILE A 24 -12.97 -5.04 12.97
CA ILE A 24 -12.75 -6.46 12.71
C ILE A 24 -13.42 -6.88 11.39
N VAL A 25 -14.67 -6.45 11.16
CA VAL A 25 -15.41 -6.76 9.93
C VAL A 25 -14.73 -6.12 8.72
N VAL A 26 -14.34 -4.84 8.81
CA VAL A 26 -13.64 -4.13 7.72
C VAL A 26 -12.29 -4.79 7.41
N LEU A 27 -11.50 -5.14 8.43
CA LEU A 27 -10.23 -5.84 8.25
C LEU A 27 -10.41 -7.20 7.58
N PHE A 28 -11.41 -7.96 8.01
CA PHE A 28 -11.73 -9.26 7.41
C PHE A 28 -12.07 -9.12 5.91
N ILE A 29 -12.94 -8.19 5.57
CA ILE A 29 -13.30 -7.89 4.17
C ILE A 29 -12.05 -7.46 3.37
N GLY A 30 -11.17 -6.66 3.97
CA GLY A 30 -9.89 -6.24 3.38
C GLY A 30 -8.99 -7.41 3.01
N ILE A 31 -8.82 -8.35 3.94
CA ILE A 31 -7.99 -9.55 3.74
C ILE A 31 -8.57 -10.41 2.62
N VAL A 32 -9.89 -10.65 2.63
CA VAL A 32 -10.58 -11.42 1.58
C VAL A 32 -10.45 -10.74 0.23
N SER A 33 -10.64 -9.42 0.18
CA SER A 33 -10.45 -8.62 -1.04
C SER A 33 -9.04 -8.77 -1.60
N GLN A 34 -8.01 -8.59 -0.76
CA GLN A 34 -6.63 -8.70 -1.19
C GLN A 34 -6.29 -10.12 -1.66
N TRP A 35 -6.82 -11.14 -0.99
CA TRP A 35 -6.68 -12.54 -1.42
C TRP A 35 -7.27 -12.75 -2.81
N ARG A 36 -8.51 -12.28 -3.05
CA ARG A 36 -9.20 -12.40 -4.35
C ARG A 36 -8.47 -11.69 -5.48
N LEU A 37 -7.88 -10.53 -5.20
CA LEU A 37 -7.06 -9.79 -6.18
C LEU A 37 -5.90 -10.66 -6.71
N TYR A 38 -5.26 -11.42 -5.83
CA TYR A 38 -4.12 -12.25 -6.17
C TYR A 38 -4.53 -13.49 -6.97
N GLU A 39 -5.64 -14.13 -6.58
CA GLU A 39 -6.22 -15.25 -7.34
C GLU A 39 -6.62 -14.81 -8.76
N LYS A 40 -7.20 -13.62 -8.92
CA LYS A 40 -7.52 -13.05 -10.23
C LYS A 40 -6.30 -12.84 -11.11
N ALA A 41 -5.16 -12.51 -10.52
CA ALA A 41 -3.90 -12.37 -11.23
C ALA A 41 -3.16 -13.71 -11.44
N GLY A 42 -3.77 -14.85 -11.08
CA GLY A 42 -3.18 -16.17 -11.23
C GLY A 42 -2.10 -16.51 -10.17
N LEU A 43 -2.08 -15.80 -9.05
CA LEU A 43 -1.15 -16.01 -7.93
C LEU A 43 -1.85 -16.68 -6.74
N LYS A 44 -1.05 -17.25 -5.82
CA LYS A 44 -1.56 -17.82 -4.57
C LYS A 44 -2.10 -16.70 -3.69
N GLY A 45 -3.38 -16.74 -3.35
CA GLY A 45 -4.00 -15.71 -2.52
C GLY A 45 -3.39 -15.55 -1.12
N ILE A 46 -2.91 -16.65 -0.51
CA ILE A 46 -2.17 -16.62 0.77
C ILE A 46 -0.95 -15.69 0.72
N SER A 47 -0.37 -15.47 -0.47
CA SER A 47 0.75 -14.55 -0.62
C SER A 47 0.40 -13.13 -0.16
N SER A 48 -0.87 -12.72 -0.22
CA SER A 48 -1.31 -11.39 0.21
C SER A 48 -1.23 -11.17 1.73
N ILE A 49 -1.22 -12.24 2.52
CA ILE A 49 -1.24 -12.15 3.99
C ILE A 49 0.17 -12.01 4.54
N VAL A 50 1.14 -12.72 3.96
CA VAL A 50 2.53 -12.73 4.44
C VAL A 50 3.22 -11.43 3.99
N PRO A 51 3.72 -10.56 4.90
CA PRO A 51 4.17 -9.21 4.52
C PRO A 51 5.21 -9.16 3.40
N VAL A 52 6.30 -9.92 3.52
CA VAL A 52 7.37 -9.91 2.50
C VAL A 52 6.90 -10.51 1.18
N TRP A 53 6.12 -11.60 1.25
CA TRP A 53 5.62 -12.27 0.06
C TRP A 53 4.54 -11.44 -0.65
N ASN A 54 3.72 -10.70 0.10
CA ASN A 54 2.69 -9.80 -0.41
C ASN A 54 3.31 -8.85 -1.43
N PHE A 55 4.32 -8.07 -1.04
CA PHE A 55 4.91 -7.10 -1.96
C PHE A 55 5.63 -7.73 -3.16
N ILE A 56 6.33 -8.85 -2.97
CA ILE A 56 6.97 -9.57 -4.09
C ILE A 56 5.92 -10.02 -5.10
N SER A 57 4.84 -10.64 -4.62
CA SER A 57 3.75 -11.11 -5.46
C SER A 57 2.98 -9.95 -6.09
N PHE A 58 2.74 -8.88 -5.36
CA PHE A 58 2.08 -7.67 -5.87
C PHE A 58 2.86 -7.04 -7.01
N LEU A 59 4.19 -6.91 -6.88
CA LEU A 59 5.04 -6.41 -7.98
C LEU A 59 5.01 -7.35 -9.19
N LYS A 60 4.87 -8.66 -9.00
CA LYS A 60 4.67 -9.61 -10.11
C LYS A 60 3.36 -9.39 -10.85
N ILE A 61 2.26 -9.03 -10.15
CA ILE A 61 0.98 -8.67 -10.79
C ILE A 61 1.18 -7.50 -11.76
N VAL A 62 1.99 -6.52 -11.39
CA VAL A 62 2.22 -5.32 -12.20
C VAL A 62 3.34 -5.52 -13.25
N GLY A 63 4.21 -6.51 -13.05
CA GLY A 63 5.35 -6.83 -13.90
C GLY A 63 6.67 -6.18 -13.49
N ARG A 64 6.74 -5.61 -12.29
CA ARG A 64 7.94 -4.96 -11.77
C ARG A 64 8.98 -5.95 -11.24
N PRO A 65 10.29 -5.63 -11.29
CA PRO A 65 11.32 -6.51 -10.76
C PRO A 65 11.20 -6.66 -9.23
N ALA A 66 11.31 -7.90 -8.75
CA ALA A 66 11.07 -8.25 -7.34
C ALA A 66 12.02 -7.55 -6.36
N TRP A 67 13.23 -7.15 -6.76
CA TRP A 67 14.14 -6.37 -5.90
C TRP A 67 13.52 -5.05 -5.39
N GLN A 68 12.60 -4.46 -6.15
CA GLN A 68 11.88 -3.24 -5.72
C GLN A 68 11.00 -3.50 -4.49
N SER A 69 10.71 -4.75 -4.11
CA SER A 69 9.96 -5.05 -2.88
C SER A 69 10.75 -4.67 -1.63
N LEU A 70 12.09 -4.70 -1.67
CA LEU A 70 12.92 -4.32 -0.54
C LEU A 70 12.84 -2.83 -0.23
N LEU A 71 12.65 -1.98 -1.25
CA LEU A 71 12.37 -0.55 -1.05
C LEU A 71 11.09 -0.36 -0.23
N ILE A 72 10.04 -1.15 -0.50
CA ILE A 72 8.78 -1.10 0.24
C ILE A 72 8.95 -1.61 1.69
N MET A 73 9.99 -2.39 2.00
CA MET A 73 10.31 -2.86 3.36
C MET A 73 11.10 -1.84 4.19
N VAL A 74 11.69 -0.80 3.57
CA VAL A 74 12.43 0.27 4.26
C VAL A 74 11.63 0.94 5.40
N PRO A 75 10.31 1.24 5.29
CA PRO A 75 9.55 1.83 6.39
C PRO A 75 9.46 0.92 7.62
N LEU A 76 9.53 -0.41 7.49
CA LEU A 76 9.64 -1.31 8.65
C LEU A 76 10.96 -1.13 9.42
N LEU A 77 12.04 -0.75 8.73
CA LEU A 77 13.32 -0.40 9.38
C LEU A 77 13.23 0.97 10.08
N GLY A 78 12.40 1.88 9.58
CA GLY A 78 12.07 3.14 10.27
C GLY A 78 11.33 2.91 11.59
N ILE A 79 10.46 1.91 11.67
CA ILE A 79 9.80 1.49 12.92
C ILE A 79 10.82 0.95 13.92
N LEU A 80 11.87 0.24 13.48
CA LEU A 80 12.98 -0.17 14.33
C LEU A 80 13.75 1.03 14.92
N GLY A 81 13.95 2.09 14.13
CA GLY A 81 14.51 3.37 14.61
C GLY A 81 13.56 4.13 15.54
N ALA A 82 12.24 3.94 15.40
CA ALA A 82 11.23 4.51 16.29
C ALA A 82 11.21 3.86 17.68
N PHE A 83 11.80 2.67 17.90
CA PHE A 83 12.03 2.16 19.26
C PHE A 83 13.04 3.01 20.06
N MET A 84 13.74 3.93 19.39
CA MET A 84 14.61 4.93 20.00
C MET A 84 13.88 6.26 20.26
N VAL A 85 12.63 6.39 19.79
CA VAL A 85 11.71 7.50 20.06
C VAL A 85 10.76 7.04 21.16
N ASP A 86 10.61 7.84 22.22
CA ASP A 86 9.72 7.48 23.31
C ASP A 86 8.28 7.28 22.81
N PHE A 87 7.63 6.18 23.21
CA PHE A 87 6.25 5.83 22.82
C PHE A 87 5.25 6.98 23.12
N LYS A 88 5.59 7.82 24.10
CA LYS A 88 4.87 9.04 24.49
C LYS A 88 4.91 10.12 23.40
N ASP A 89 6.02 10.28 22.67
CA ASP A 89 6.16 11.27 21.60
C ASP A 89 5.36 10.86 20.35
N LEU A 90 5.28 9.55 20.08
CA LEU A 90 4.42 8.98 19.04
C LEU A 90 2.92 9.22 19.33
N PHE A 91 2.50 8.99 20.57
CA PHE A 91 1.10 9.22 20.97
C PHE A 91 0.77 10.72 21.11
N ALA A 92 1.74 11.54 21.52
CA ALA A 92 1.61 13.00 21.52
C ALA A 92 1.51 13.57 20.10
N PHE A 93 2.18 12.97 19.10
CA PHE A 93 2.00 13.29 17.69
C PHE A 93 0.59 12.92 17.19
N MET A 94 0.08 11.74 17.56
CA MET A 94 -1.30 11.35 17.24
C MET A 94 -2.35 12.23 17.92
N GLY A 95 -2.05 12.80 19.09
CA GLY A 95 -2.95 13.67 19.87
C GLY A 95 -2.88 15.17 19.54
N ASN A 96 -1.70 15.70 19.21
CA ASN A 96 -1.48 17.14 18.97
C ASN A 96 -1.38 17.51 17.48
N GLY A 97 -1.50 16.52 16.58
CA GLY A 97 -1.44 16.73 15.13
C GLY A 97 -0.12 17.39 14.68
N PHE A 98 -0.21 18.25 13.66
CA PHE A 98 0.95 18.91 13.02
C PHE A 98 1.81 19.76 13.98
N GLN A 99 1.32 20.10 15.19
CA GLN A 99 2.07 20.90 16.17
C GLN A 99 3.12 20.10 16.96
N GLY A 100 3.10 18.76 16.94
CA GLY A 100 4.11 17.91 17.59
C GLY A 100 5.49 17.89 16.89
N PHE A 101 5.64 18.56 15.75
CA PHE A 101 6.86 18.57 14.93
C PHE A 101 8.07 19.28 15.58
N GLY A 102 7.85 20.14 16.58
CA GLY A 102 8.89 20.99 17.16
C GLY A 102 9.97 20.27 17.97
N SER A 103 9.64 19.14 18.61
CA SER A 103 10.54 18.43 19.53
C SER A 103 11.45 17.40 18.85
N VAL A 104 11.20 17.03 17.58
CA VAL A 104 11.82 15.87 16.91
C VAL A 104 12.25 16.19 15.45
N ALA A 105 12.48 17.47 15.14
CA ALA A 105 12.61 18.00 13.77
C ALA A 105 13.71 17.35 12.89
N ILE A 106 14.81 16.87 13.48
CA ILE A 106 15.94 16.27 12.73
C ILE A 106 15.62 14.83 12.31
N SER A 107 14.91 14.05 13.14
CA SER A 107 14.56 12.66 12.82
C SER A 107 13.37 12.58 11.85
N PHE A 108 12.41 13.51 11.94
CA PHE A 108 11.25 13.54 11.03
C PHE A 108 11.57 14.05 9.63
N SER A 109 12.54 14.96 9.44
CA SER A 109 12.87 15.49 8.10
C SER A 109 13.55 14.44 7.21
N VAL A 110 14.46 13.64 7.76
CA VAL A 110 15.09 12.50 7.05
C VAL A 110 14.06 11.39 6.77
N LEU A 111 13.19 11.11 7.74
CA LEU A 111 12.12 10.12 7.58
C LEU A 111 11.06 10.60 6.56
N ALA A 112 10.73 11.89 6.55
CA ALA A 112 9.81 12.50 5.59
C ALA A 112 10.36 12.41 4.16
N ALA A 113 11.63 12.74 3.93
CA ALA A 113 12.23 12.62 2.61
C ALA A 113 12.21 11.17 2.09
N SER A 114 12.54 10.19 2.94
CA SER A 114 12.53 8.76 2.60
C SER A 114 11.11 8.24 2.30
N THR A 115 10.12 8.66 3.10
CA THR A 115 8.72 8.25 2.94
C THR A 115 8.03 8.90 1.74
N ILE A 116 8.40 10.13 1.37
CA ILE A 116 7.90 10.79 0.15
C ILE A 116 8.31 10.00 -1.11
N VAL A 117 9.58 9.60 -1.20
CA VAL A 117 10.09 8.81 -2.35
C VAL A 117 9.32 7.49 -2.48
N LEU A 118 9.08 6.80 -1.37
CA LEU A 118 8.30 5.56 -1.34
C LEU A 118 6.83 5.77 -1.68
N SER A 119 6.24 6.88 -1.23
CA SER A 119 4.85 7.22 -1.52
C SER A 119 4.64 7.42 -3.02
N VAL A 120 5.52 8.16 -3.69
CA VAL A 120 5.49 8.33 -5.15
C VAL A 120 5.66 6.98 -5.86
N PHE A 121 6.56 6.12 -5.36
CA PHE A 121 6.73 4.78 -5.90
C PHE A 121 5.47 3.92 -5.75
N LEU A 122 4.85 3.89 -4.57
CA LEU A 122 3.61 3.13 -4.34
C LEU A 122 2.44 3.64 -5.18
N ILE A 123 2.28 4.96 -5.31
CA ILE A 123 1.27 5.57 -6.19
C ILE A 123 1.46 5.04 -7.62
N LYS A 124 2.70 5.03 -8.13
CA LYS A 124 2.98 4.45 -9.45
C LYS A 124 2.60 2.98 -9.55
N VAL A 125 2.91 2.17 -8.54
CA VAL A 125 2.53 0.74 -8.53
C VAL A 125 1.00 0.57 -8.54
N TYR A 126 0.25 1.39 -7.80
CA TYR A 126 -1.22 1.34 -7.79
C TYR A 126 -1.86 1.80 -9.11
N ILE A 127 -1.29 2.80 -9.77
CA ILE A 127 -1.74 3.22 -11.10
C ILE A 127 -1.52 2.08 -12.11
N GLU A 128 -0.33 1.47 -12.10
CA GLU A 128 -0.03 0.36 -13.00
C GLU A 128 -0.80 -0.93 -12.67
N LEU A 129 -1.21 -1.12 -11.42
CA LEU A 129 -2.18 -2.15 -11.06
C LEU A 129 -3.48 -1.90 -11.83
N CYS A 130 -4.02 -0.68 -11.82
CA CYS A 130 -5.24 -0.36 -12.55
C CYS A 130 -5.08 -0.61 -14.06
N ASP A 131 -3.95 -0.18 -14.63
CA ASP A 131 -3.61 -0.50 -16.04
C ASP A 131 -3.59 -2.02 -16.29
N SER A 132 -3.09 -2.82 -15.35
CA SER A 132 -2.99 -4.29 -15.48
C SER A 132 -4.35 -4.99 -15.46
N PHE A 133 -5.40 -4.31 -14.99
CA PHE A 133 -6.79 -4.75 -15.05
C PHE A 133 -7.61 -4.02 -16.13
N GLY A 134 -6.95 -3.25 -17.01
CA GLY A 134 -7.61 -2.49 -18.09
C GLY A 134 -8.39 -1.25 -17.62
N LYS A 135 -8.17 -0.79 -16.38
CA LYS A 135 -8.81 0.39 -15.79
C LYS A 135 -7.88 1.58 -15.89
N SER A 136 -7.79 2.17 -17.08
CA SER A 136 -6.86 3.27 -17.37
C SER A 136 -7.52 4.66 -17.33
N THR A 137 -8.66 4.81 -16.66
CA THR A 137 -9.34 6.10 -16.56
C THR A 137 -8.75 6.94 -15.44
N VAL A 138 -8.78 8.26 -15.59
CA VAL A 138 -8.29 9.18 -14.53
C VAL A 138 -9.10 9.00 -13.24
N PHE A 139 -10.39 8.73 -13.36
CA PHE A 139 -11.26 8.48 -12.21
C PHE A 139 -10.81 7.24 -11.42
N ASP A 140 -10.45 6.16 -12.11
CA ASP A 140 -9.90 4.95 -11.51
C ASP A 140 -8.59 5.23 -10.76
N TYR A 141 -7.71 6.05 -11.33
CA TYR A 141 -6.45 6.44 -10.68
C TYR A 141 -6.66 7.33 -9.44
N VAL A 142 -7.62 8.24 -9.49
CA VAL A 142 -7.96 9.06 -8.33
C VAL A 142 -8.55 8.19 -7.22
N LEU A 143 -9.44 7.26 -7.56
CA LEU A 143 -10.06 6.35 -6.59
C LEU A 143 -9.06 5.38 -5.97
N VAL A 144 -8.13 4.80 -6.75
CA VAL A 144 -7.13 3.89 -6.18
C VAL A 144 -6.17 4.60 -5.23
N VAL A 145 -5.92 5.89 -5.42
CA VAL A 145 -5.03 6.69 -4.56
C VAL A 145 -5.77 7.24 -3.33
N LEU A 146 -6.96 7.83 -3.50
CA LEU A 146 -7.72 8.42 -2.40
C LEU A 146 -8.48 7.38 -1.58
N LEU A 147 -9.07 6.38 -2.24
CA LEU A 147 -9.95 5.36 -1.65
C LEU A 147 -9.42 3.95 -1.93
N ASN A 148 -8.12 3.76 -1.68
CA ASN A 148 -7.38 2.54 -2.00
C ASN A 148 -8.10 1.26 -1.57
N PHE A 149 -8.54 1.19 -0.31
CA PHE A 149 -9.21 0.02 0.26
C PHE A 149 -10.49 -0.35 -0.49
N ILE A 150 -11.39 0.63 -0.68
CA ILE A 150 -12.69 0.42 -1.31
C ILE A 150 -12.52 0.12 -2.79
N TYR A 151 -11.59 0.82 -3.45
CA TYR A 151 -11.35 0.63 -4.87
C TYR A 151 -10.73 -0.74 -5.17
N ILE A 152 -9.74 -1.19 -4.39
CA ILE A 152 -9.16 -2.54 -4.55
C ILE A 152 -10.22 -3.61 -4.29
N LEU A 153 -11.11 -3.41 -3.33
CA LEU A 153 -12.26 -4.30 -3.09
C LEU A 153 -13.19 -4.36 -4.29
N ASN A 154 -13.56 -3.21 -4.86
CA ASN A 154 -14.37 -3.17 -6.06
C ASN A 154 -13.67 -3.88 -7.23
N LEU A 155 -12.38 -3.62 -7.43
CA LEU A 155 -11.57 -4.22 -8.48
C LEU A 155 -11.43 -5.74 -8.30
N SER A 156 -11.20 -6.20 -7.06
CA SER A 156 -10.96 -7.61 -6.72
C SER A 156 -12.22 -8.45 -6.77
N LEU A 157 -13.38 -7.89 -6.43
CA LEU A 157 -14.66 -8.63 -6.39
C LEU A 157 -15.53 -8.46 -7.64
N SER A 158 -15.30 -7.45 -8.48
CA SER A 158 -16.08 -7.23 -9.72
C SER A 158 -15.93 -8.42 -10.69
N TYR A 159 -17.04 -8.96 -11.21
CA TYR A 159 -16.96 -10.09 -12.15
C TYR A 159 -16.50 -9.68 -13.56
N ASP A 160 -16.68 -8.41 -13.93
CA ASP A 160 -16.35 -7.90 -15.26
C ASP A 160 -14.87 -7.55 -15.41
N THR A 161 -14.12 -7.48 -14.31
CA THR A 161 -12.70 -7.12 -14.32
C THR A 161 -11.83 -8.37 -14.43
N VAL A 162 -11.25 -8.55 -15.61
CA VAL A 162 -10.28 -9.61 -15.89
C VAL A 162 -8.87 -9.02 -15.86
N TYR A 163 -7.94 -9.74 -15.24
CA TYR A 163 -6.53 -9.39 -15.25
C TYR A 163 -5.96 -9.52 -16.66
N GLN A 164 -5.41 -8.43 -17.21
CA GLN A 164 -4.91 -8.35 -18.60
C GLN A 164 -3.39 -8.61 -18.70
N GLY A 165 -2.72 -8.76 -17.57
CA GLY A 165 -1.28 -9.04 -17.50
C GLY A 165 -0.43 -7.83 -17.07
N PRO A 166 0.88 -8.03 -16.94
CA PRO A 166 1.80 -7.00 -16.48
C PRO A 166 1.94 -5.87 -17.48
N VAL A 167 2.01 -4.64 -16.97
CA VAL A 167 2.10 -3.39 -17.74
C VAL A 167 3.51 -2.81 -17.71
N TYR A 168 4.25 -3.06 -16.64
CA TYR A 168 5.61 -2.56 -16.47
C TYR A 168 6.50 -3.01 -17.65
N GLY A 169 7.16 -2.05 -18.31
CA GLY A 169 8.01 -2.29 -19.48
C GLY A 169 7.29 -2.32 -20.85
N LYS A 170 5.96 -2.48 -20.92
CA LYS A 170 5.22 -2.49 -22.21
C LYS A 170 5.03 -1.10 -22.82
N LYS A 171 4.81 -0.05 -22.00
CA LYS A 171 4.64 1.35 -22.49
C LYS A 171 5.86 1.83 -23.30
N SER A 172 7.07 1.51 -22.84
CA SER A 172 8.32 1.88 -23.53
C SER A 172 8.51 1.19 -24.88
N ASN A 173 8.20 -0.11 -25.00
CA ASN A 173 8.36 -0.82 -26.28
C ASN A 173 7.31 -0.42 -27.31
N ASN A 174 6.09 -0.11 -26.88
CA ASN A 174 5.03 0.32 -27.79
C ASN A 174 5.33 1.70 -28.38
N GLU A 175 5.78 2.66 -27.58
CA GLU A 175 6.19 4.02 -28.03
C GLU A 175 7.38 3.99 -29.00
N VAL A 176 8.37 3.12 -28.75
CA VAL A 176 9.50 2.92 -29.69
C VAL A 176 9.04 2.26 -30.99
N SER A 177 8.12 1.29 -30.92
CA SER A 177 7.58 0.61 -32.11
C SER A 177 6.66 1.48 -32.97
N SER A 178 5.92 2.41 -32.36
CA SER A 178 5.05 3.35 -33.08
C SER A 178 5.85 4.51 -33.64
N GLY A 179 6.89 4.98 -32.94
CA GLY A 179 7.89 5.89 -33.50
C GLY A 179 8.59 5.27 -34.71
N ALA A 180 9.12 4.04 -34.58
CA ALA A 180 9.80 3.35 -35.68
C ALA A 180 8.89 3.08 -36.90
N ARG A 181 7.59 2.85 -36.70
CA ARG A 181 6.60 2.69 -37.78
C ARG A 181 6.16 4.00 -38.44
N GLN A 182 6.41 5.16 -37.82
CA GLN A 182 6.16 6.46 -38.44
C GLN A 182 7.34 6.93 -39.30
N PHE A 183 8.50 6.29 -39.18
CA PHE A 183 9.71 6.59 -39.97
C PHE A 183 10.03 5.52 -41.03
N ALA A 184 9.11 4.58 -41.28
CA ALA A 184 9.18 3.55 -42.32
C ALA A 184 8.08 3.79 -43.36
#